data_AF-A0A8D8B8M0-F1
#
_entry.id   AF-A0A8D8B8M0-F1
#
_cell.length_a   1.000
_cell.length_b   1.000
_cell.length_c   1.000
_cell.angle_alpha   90.00
_cell.angle_beta   90.00
_cell.angle_gamma   90.00
#
_symmetry.space_group_name_H-M   'P 1'
#
loop_
_entity.id
_entity.type
_entity.pdbx_description
1 polymer ?
#
loop_
_entity_poly.entity_id
_entity_poly.type
_entity_poly.pdbx_seq_one_letter_code
_entity_poly.pdbx_strand_id
1 'polypeptide(L)'
;LYVAPERPLQPCSDYWSIGVILFEMLTRRSFLACHPAGVFCYLDVQYPDAVDISDEARQLLDGLLQPLPENRFDFKEIIASAFFHTIDWSEVKRRGQQSA
;
A
#
# COMPACT_ATOMS: atom_id res chain seq x y z
N LEU A 1 -2.59 -13.20 -1.45
CA LEU A 1 -1.25 -12.72 -1.04
C LEU A 1 -1.37 -11.38 -0.31
N TYR A 2 -2.35 -11.26 0.58
CA TYR A 2 -2.54 -10.05 1.38
C TYR A 2 -1.71 -10.08 2.66
N VAL A 3 -1.25 -11.27 3.08
CA VAL A 3 -0.39 -11.42 4.25
C VAL A 3 1.05 -11.05 3.88
N ALA A 4 1.69 -10.24 4.73
CA ALA A 4 3.08 -9.84 4.58
C ALA A 4 4.05 -11.05 4.58
N PRO A 5 5.22 -10.93 3.92
CA PRO A 5 6.18 -12.03 3.81
C PRO A 5 6.89 -12.39 5.11
N GLU A 6 7.14 -11.42 5.99
CA GLU A 6 7.99 -11.61 7.16
C GLU A 6 7.43 -12.61 8.17
N ARG A 7 8.32 -13.28 8.92
CA ARG A 7 7.98 -14.16 10.03
C ARG A 7 8.95 -13.93 11.20
N PRO A 8 8.47 -13.69 12.44
CA PRO A 8 7.06 -13.54 12.83
C PRO A 8 6.42 -12.25 12.28
N LEU A 9 5.08 -12.22 12.24
CA LEU A 9 4.34 -11.00 11.87
C LEU A 9 4.38 -9.96 12.99
N GLN A 10 4.31 -8.69 12.62
CA GLN A 10 4.32 -7.54 13.51
C GLN A 10 3.12 -6.62 13.18
N PRO A 11 2.75 -5.65 14.02
CA PRO A 11 1.68 -4.71 13.68
C PRO A 11 1.91 -3.95 12.36
N CYS A 12 3.16 -3.65 11.99
CA CYS A 12 3.50 -3.04 10.71
C CYS A 12 3.30 -3.98 9.50
N SER A 13 3.10 -5.28 9.71
CA SER A 13 2.76 -6.24 8.64
C SER A 13 1.40 -5.92 8.00
N ASP A 14 0.51 -5.26 8.72
CA ASP A 14 -0.80 -4.87 8.18
C ASP A 14 -0.67 -3.85 7.03
N TYR A 15 0.38 -3.03 7.02
CA TYR A 15 0.62 -2.04 5.98
C TYR A 15 0.90 -2.68 4.61
N TRP A 16 1.52 -3.87 4.58
CA TRP A 16 1.61 -4.65 3.34
C TRP A 16 0.22 -4.96 2.78
N SER A 17 -0.68 -5.45 3.64
CA SER A 17 -2.06 -5.79 3.26
C SER A 17 -2.78 -4.57 2.67
N ILE A 18 -2.61 -3.40 3.29
CA ILE A 18 -3.15 -2.13 2.80
C ILE A 18 -2.57 -1.80 1.42
N GLY A 19 -1.26 -1.94 1.23
CA GLY A 19 -0.60 -1.73 -0.07
C GLY A 19 -1.19 -2.62 -1.17
N VAL A 20 -1.37 -3.92 -0.90
CA VAL A 20 -1.94 -4.85 -1.87
C VAL A 20 -3.40 -4.47 -2.19
N ILE A 21 -4.21 -4.16 -1.19
CA ILE A 21 -5.62 -3.75 -1.40
C ILE A 21 -5.69 -2.45 -2.20
N LEU A 22 -4.88 -1.45 -1.84
CA LEU A 22 -4.84 -0.16 -2.53
C LEU A 22 -4.41 -0.33 -4.00
N PHE A 23 -3.39 -1.15 -4.26
CA PHE A 23 -2.97 -1.49 -5.62
C PHE A 23 -4.14 -2.06 -6.43
N GLU A 24 -4.85 -3.05 -5.90
CA GLU A 24 -5.95 -3.70 -6.63
C GLU A 24 -7.14 -2.74 -6.83
N MET A 25 -7.41 -1.83 -5.90
CA MET A 25 -8.44 -0.80 -6.03
C MET A 25 -8.12 0.21 -7.13
N LEU A 26 -6.87 0.68 -7.19
CA LEU A 26 -6.41 1.66 -8.17
C LEU A 26 -6.27 1.06 -9.56
N THR A 27 -5.74 -0.16 -9.65
CA THR A 27 -5.46 -0.81 -10.95
C THR A 27 -6.61 -1.62 -11.51
N ARG A 28 -7.56 -2.06 -10.66
CA ARG A 28 -8.58 -3.06 -11.01
C ARG A 28 -7.98 -4.36 -11.55
N ARG A 29 -6.72 -4.64 -11.22
CA ARG A 29 -5.99 -5.87 -11.54
C ARG A 29 -5.61 -6.56 -10.25
N SER A 30 -5.51 -7.89 -10.29
CA SER A 30 -4.97 -8.61 -9.14
C SER A 30 -3.48 -8.35 -9.01
N PHE A 31 -3.02 -8.09 -7.79
CA PHE A 31 -1.61 -7.87 -7.50
C PHE A 31 -0.75 -9.08 -7.92
N LEU A 32 -1.24 -10.29 -7.66
CA LEU A 32 -0.53 -11.51 -8.03
C LEU A 32 -0.47 -11.71 -9.55
N ALA A 33 -1.54 -11.35 -10.28
CA ALA A 33 -1.55 -11.45 -11.73
C ALA A 33 -0.52 -10.51 -12.39
N CYS A 34 -0.20 -9.39 -11.74
CA CYS A 34 0.87 -8.48 -12.16
C CYS A 34 2.29 -8.97 -11.80
N HIS A 35 2.41 -10.03 -10.99
CA HIS A 35 3.71 -10.59 -10.55
C HIS A 35 3.76 -12.12 -10.78
N PRO A 36 3.70 -12.59 -12.05
CA PRO A 36 3.57 -14.00 -12.38
C PRO A 36 4.77 -14.87 -11.95
N ALA A 37 5.96 -14.30 -11.82
CA ALA A 37 7.14 -15.01 -11.30
C ALA A 37 7.16 -15.09 -9.75
N GLY A 38 6.19 -14.47 -9.07
CA GLY A 38 6.18 -14.26 -7.63
C GLY A 38 6.63 -12.83 -7.27
N VAL A 39 5.94 -12.21 -6.31
CA VAL A 39 6.12 -10.79 -5.97
C VAL A 39 7.57 -10.46 -5.57
N PHE A 40 8.25 -11.37 -4.87
CA PHE A 40 9.62 -11.16 -4.39
C PHE A 40 10.71 -11.42 -5.45
N CYS A 41 10.32 -11.78 -6.67
CA CYS A 41 11.26 -11.93 -7.79
C CYS A 41 11.49 -10.61 -8.54
N TYR A 42 10.80 -9.54 -8.15
CA TYR A 42 10.91 -8.22 -8.75
C TYR A 42 11.60 -7.26 -7.77
N LEU A 43 12.39 -6.34 -8.29
CA LEU A 43 13.03 -5.28 -7.50
C LEU A 43 12.01 -4.20 -7.10
N ASP A 44 11.12 -3.88 -8.04
CA ASP A 44 10.11 -2.84 -7.90
C ASP A 44 8.71 -3.42 -8.10
N VAL A 45 7.69 -2.69 -7.62
CA VAL A 45 6.30 -3.05 -7.86
C VAL A 45 5.99 -2.98 -9.35
N GLN A 46 5.37 -4.03 -9.88
CA GLN A 46 5.01 -4.09 -11.29
C GLN A 46 3.61 -3.50 -11.51
N TYR A 47 3.56 -2.43 -12.31
CA TYR A 47 2.32 -1.73 -12.65
C TYR A 47 1.88 -2.05 -14.07
N PRO A 48 0.59 -2.30 -14.33
CA PRO A 48 0.09 -2.60 -15.67
C PRO A 48 0.08 -1.35 -16.58
N ASP A 49 0.65 -1.46 -17.79
CA ASP A 49 0.78 -0.34 -18.74
C ASP A 49 -0.55 0.33 -19.13
N ALA A 50 -1.65 -0.42 -19.13
CA ALA A 50 -2.96 0.07 -19.54
C ALA A 50 -3.70 0.88 -18.45
N VAL A 51 -3.11 1.05 -17.26
CA VAL A 51 -3.71 1.77 -16.14
C VAL A 51 -2.90 3.01 -15.86
N ASP A 52 -3.58 4.16 -15.92
CA ASP A 52 -3.01 5.42 -15.46
C ASP A 52 -3.07 5.48 -13.92
N ILE A 53 -1.90 5.63 -13.30
CA ILE A 53 -1.73 5.69 -11.85
C ILE A 53 -0.85 6.90 -11.59
N SER A 54 -1.33 7.81 -10.75
CA SER A 54 -0.60 9.03 -10.42
C SER A 54 0.73 8.72 -9.72
N ASP A 55 1.69 9.62 -9.86
CA ASP A 55 3.02 9.45 -9.28
C ASP A 55 2.96 9.38 -7.74
N GLU A 56 2.05 10.13 -7.11
CA GLU A 56 1.86 10.09 -5.66
C GLU A 56 1.33 8.73 -5.20
N ALA A 57 0.45 8.11 -5.98
CA ALA A 57 -0.07 6.78 -5.69
C ALA A 57 1.01 5.70 -5.85
N ARG A 58 1.84 5.80 -6.89
CA ARG A 58 3.00 4.89 -7.09
C ARG A 58 3.98 5.01 -5.94
N GLN A 59 4.35 6.24 -5.55
CA GLN A 59 5.26 6.46 -4.44
C GLN A 59 4.74 5.85 -3.12
N LEU A 60 3.44 5.98 -2.83
CA LEU A 60 2.85 5.35 -1.66
C LEU A 60 2.87 3.82 -1.75
N LEU A 61 2.50 3.25 -2.90
CA LEU A 61 2.48 1.81 -3.11
C LEU A 61 3.89 1.20 -3.04
N ASP A 62 4.88 1.85 -3.63
CA ASP A 62 6.28 1.42 -3.60
C ASP A 62 6.80 1.41 -2.15
N GLY A 63 6.44 2.40 -1.33
CA GLY A 63 6.80 2.42 0.10
C GLY A 63 6.06 1.38 0.95
N LEU A 64 4.81 1.06 0.63
CA LEU A 64 4.01 0.05 1.35
C LEU A 64 4.40 -1.40 1.00
N LEU A 65 4.73 -1.65 -0.25
CA LEU A 65 4.96 -2.99 -0.81
C LEU A 65 6.43 -3.41 -0.74
N GLN A 66 7.09 -3.05 0.36
CA GLN A 66 8.46 -3.46 0.64
C GLN A 66 8.49 -4.85 1.31
N PRO A 67 9.31 -5.80 0.81
CA PRO A 67 9.41 -7.13 1.40
C PRO A 67 9.99 -7.11 2.82
N LEU A 68 10.94 -6.20 3.05
CA LEU A 68 11.60 -6.02 4.34
C LEU A 68 10.83 -4.97 5.18
N PRO A 69 10.37 -5.30 6.40
CA PRO A 69 9.59 -4.39 7.23
C PRO A 69 10.29 -3.06 7.54
N GLU A 70 11.61 -3.05 7.66
CA GLU A 70 12.41 -1.86 7.96
C GLU A 70 12.45 -0.83 6.84
N ASN A 71 12.18 -1.24 5.61
CA ASN A 71 12.09 -0.36 4.44
C ASN A 71 10.65 0.08 4.16
N ARG A 72 9.68 -0.55 4.83
CA ARG A 72 8.25 -0.32 4.60
C ARG A 72 7.81 0.94 5.32
N PHE A 73 6.99 1.74 4.65
CA PHE A 73 6.39 2.92 5.27
C PHE A 73 5.63 2.58 6.54
N ASP A 74 5.86 3.39 7.57
CA ASP A 74 5.10 3.39 8.80
C ASP A 74 3.82 4.26 8.70
N PHE A 75 3.02 4.26 9.76
CA PHE A 75 1.79 5.05 9.80
C PHE A 75 2.00 6.54 9.51
N LYS A 76 3.06 7.15 10.03
CA LYS A 76 3.31 8.59 9.86
C LYS A 76 3.66 8.89 8.41
N GLU A 77 4.50 8.05 7.81
CA GLU A 77 4.88 8.17 6.40
C GLU A 77 3.67 7.98 5.47
N ILE A 78 2.81 6.99 5.76
CA ILE A 78 1.58 6.74 4.99
C ILE A 78 0.65 7.95 5.03
N ILE A 79 0.34 8.47 6.22
CA ILE A 79 -0.60 9.57 6.41
C ILE A 79 -0.06 10.90 5.86
N ALA A 80 1.27 11.09 5.88
CA ALA A 80 1.95 12.26 5.33
C ALA A 80 2.21 12.17 3.81
N SER A 81 1.90 11.05 3.17
CA SER A 81 2.09 10.87 1.72
C SER A 81 1.31 11.92 0.92
N ALA A 82 1.92 12.38 -0.17
CA ALA A 82 1.29 13.27 -1.14
C ALA A 82 -0.02 12.70 -1.71
N PHE A 83 -0.18 11.38 -1.72
CA PHE A 83 -1.41 10.72 -2.15
C PHE A 83 -2.64 11.18 -1.34
N PHE A 84 -2.44 11.52 -0.05
CA PHE A 84 -3.49 11.95 0.84
C PHE A 84 -3.48 13.47 1.13
N HIS A 85 -2.78 14.28 0.34
CA HIS A 85 -2.62 15.72 0.61
C HIS A 85 -3.95 16.49 0.68
N THR A 86 -5.01 16.01 0.02
CA THR A 86 -6.34 16.62 0.05
C THR A 86 -7.22 16.14 1.20
N ILE A 87 -6.76 15.19 2.02
CA ILE A 87 -7.55 14.55 3.07
C ILE A 87 -7.36 15.29 4.39
N ASP A 88 -8.46 15.75 4.98
CA ASP A 88 -8.47 16.20 6.37
C ASP A 88 -8.60 14.99 7.31
N TRP A 89 -7.46 14.51 7.80
CA TRP A 89 -7.40 13.40 8.74
C TRP A 89 -8.08 13.68 10.08
N SER A 90 -8.18 14.95 10.50
CA SER A 90 -8.85 15.32 11.75
C SER A 90 -10.36 15.13 11.61
N GLU A 91 -10.92 15.51 10.46
CA GLU A 91 -12.31 15.25 10.12
C GLU A 91 -12.62 13.76 10.00
N VAL A 92 -11.75 12.98 9.33
CA VAL A 92 -11.89 11.53 9.23
C VAL A 92 -11.96 10.88 10.61
N LYS A 93 -11.04 11.27 11.52
CA LYS A 93 -11.01 10.77 12.89
C LYS A 93 -12.30 11.11 13.66
N ARG A 94 -12.78 12.35 13.52
CA ARG A 94 -14.02 12.81 14.18
C ARG A 94 -15.23 11.99 13.74
N ARG A 95 -15.38 11.68 12.44
CA ARG A 95 -16.48 10.86 11.92
C ARG A 95 -16.43 9.42 12.42
N GLY A 96 -15.23 8.84 12.49
CA GLY A 96 -15.03 7.48 13.01
C GLY A 96 -15.49 7.34 14.47
N GLN A 97 -15.22 8.34 15.31
CA GLN A 97 -15.63 8.36 16.72
C GLN A 97 -17.14 8.53 16.92
N GLN A 98 -17.84 9.17 15.97
CA GLN A 98 -19.29 9.35 16.03
C GLN A 98 -20.07 8.11 15.57
N SER A 99 -19.39 7.19 14.90
CA SER A 99 -19.98 5.97 14.33
C SER A 99 -19.73 4.72 15.19
N ALA A 100 -19.02 4.88 16.31
CA ALA A 100 -18.70 3.84 17.29
C ALA A 100 -19.50 4.04 18.57
#